data_AF-A0A258JLG7-F1
#
_entry.id   AF-A0A258JLG7-F1
#
_cell.length_a   1.000
_cell.length_b   1.000
_cell.length_c   1.000
_cell.angle_alpha   90.00
_cell.angle_beta   90.00
_cell.angle_gamma   90.00
#
_symmetry.space_group_name_H-M   'P 1'
#
loop_
_entity.id
_entity.type
_entity.pdbx_description
1 polymer ?
#
loop_
_entity_poly.entity_id
_entity_poly.type
_entity_poly.pdbx_seq_one_letter_code
_entity_poly.pdbx_strand_id
1 'polypeptide(L)'
;CADAAMDKVEKRLRRYKQRLKDRHGHGNNGHAAESYAAQSYVLDSAPVEVEEELEGWSPTVVAEQVTRLNTLSVRDAVVELEVTGASVVVFRHAGHGRVSVVYRRADGHVGWIDPSAPSVESH
;
A
#
# COMPACT_ATOMS: atom_id res chain seq x y z
N CYS A 1 -38.05 -29.93 -9.72
CA CYS A 1 -38.15 -30.09 -8.25
C CYS A 1 -37.53 -28.86 -7.58
N ALA A 2 -38.36 -28.02 -6.95
CA ALA A 2 -37.93 -26.77 -6.33
C ALA A 2 -36.99 -26.99 -5.12
N ASP A 3 -37.08 -28.16 -4.49
CA ASP A 3 -36.31 -28.51 -3.29
C ASP A 3 -34.80 -28.54 -3.55
N ALA A 4 -34.37 -29.07 -4.70
CA ALA A 4 -32.96 -29.09 -5.08
C ALA A 4 -32.37 -27.70 -5.39
N ALA A 5 -33.23 -26.72 -5.71
CA ALA A 5 -32.81 -25.33 -5.88
C ALA A 5 -32.65 -24.65 -4.51
N MET A 6 -33.56 -24.93 -3.57
CA MET A 6 -33.49 -24.41 -2.19
C MET A 6 -32.23 -24.89 -1.47
N ASP A 7 -31.88 -26.18 -1.61
CA ASP A 7 -30.65 -26.75 -1.03
C ASP A 7 -29.37 -26.07 -1.54
N LYS A 8 -29.35 -25.63 -2.81
CA LYS A 8 -28.22 -24.92 -3.39
C LYS A 8 -28.10 -23.50 -2.83
N VAL A 9 -29.22 -22.82 -2.65
CA VAL A 9 -29.27 -21.47 -2.07
C VAL A 9 -28.83 -21.49 -0.61
N GLU A 10 -29.31 -22.44 0.18
CA GLU A 10 -28.95 -22.59 1.59
C GLU A 10 -27.44 -22.85 1.77
N LYS A 11 -26.87 -23.75 0.95
CA LYS A 11 -25.43 -24.03 0.97
C LYS A 11 -24.60 -22.80 0.63
N ARG A 12 -25.08 -21.94 -0.28
CA ARG A 12 -24.41 -20.68 -0.65
C ARG A 12 -24.46 -19.67 0.50
N LEU A 13 -25.62 -19.48 1.12
CA LEU A 13 -25.79 -18.58 2.28
C LEU A 13 -24.92 -19.01 3.48
N ARG A 14 -24.83 -20.31 3.75
CA ARG A 14 -23.99 -20.84 4.82
C ARG A 14 -22.50 -20.57 4.57
N ARG A 15 -22.00 -20.84 3.35
CA ARG A 15 -20.60 -20.54 2.99
C ARG A 15 -20.31 -19.05 3.07
N TYR A 16 -21.25 -18.21 2.64
CA TYR A 16 -21.10 -16.75 2.69
C TYR A 16 -20.98 -16.24 4.12
N LYS A 17 -21.87 -16.69 5.03
CA LYS A 17 -21.80 -16.35 6.46
C LYS A 17 -20.51 -16.84 7.11
N GLN A 18 -20.03 -18.03 6.73
CA GLN A 18 -18.77 -18.55 7.23
C GLN A 18 -17.58 -17.68 6.78
N ARG A 19 -17.53 -17.30 5.49
CA ARG A 19 -16.48 -16.41 4.95
C ARG A 19 -16.44 -15.04 5.65
N LEU A 20 -17.60 -14.49 6.01
CA LEU A 20 -17.66 -13.22 6.75
C LEU A 20 -17.10 -13.34 8.17
N LYS A 21 -17.25 -14.51 8.80
CA LYS A 21 -16.68 -14.80 10.12
C LYS A 21 -15.17 -15.06 10.03
N ASP A 22 -14.72 -15.77 9.01
CA ASP A 22 -13.30 -16.08 8.81
C ASP A 22 -12.48 -14.80 8.50
N ARG A 23 -13.05 -13.81 7.79
CA ARG A 23 -12.41 -12.49 7.61
C ARG A 23 -12.21 -11.71 8.92
N HIS A 24 -13.08 -11.90 9.91
CA HIS A 24 -12.90 -11.28 11.23
C HIS A 24 -11.93 -12.06 12.13
N GLY A 25 -11.71 -13.36 11.87
CA GLY A 25 -10.80 -14.20 12.66
C GLY A 25 -9.34 -14.17 12.19
N HIS A 26 -9.09 -13.90 10.90
CA HIS A 26 -7.74 -14.00 10.32
C HIS A 26 -6.94 -12.69 10.22
N GLY A 27 -7.51 -11.56 10.66
CA GLY A 27 -6.82 -10.27 10.68
C GLY A 27 -6.00 -9.98 11.95
N ASN A 28 -6.06 -10.85 12.97
CA ASN A 28 -5.52 -10.55 14.30
C ASN A 28 -4.45 -11.56 14.75
N ASN A 29 -3.44 -11.81 13.92
CA ASN A 29 -2.26 -12.55 14.34
C ASN A 29 -1.06 -11.61 14.53
N GLY A 30 -0.92 -11.11 15.76
CA GLY A 30 0.38 -11.17 16.44
C GLY A 30 1.35 -10.00 16.35
N HIS A 31 0.97 -8.84 15.82
CA HIS A 31 1.70 -7.60 16.11
C HIS A 31 0.70 -6.59 16.63
N ALA A 32 0.83 -6.22 17.91
CA ALA A 32 0.34 -4.93 18.36
C ALA A 32 1.00 -3.92 17.42
N ALA A 33 0.23 -3.43 16.44
CA ALA A 33 0.73 -2.50 15.46
C ALA A 33 1.11 -1.24 16.24
N GLU A 34 2.41 -1.06 16.48
CA GLU A 34 2.94 0.28 16.64
C GLU A 34 2.47 1.05 15.42
N SER A 35 1.48 1.91 15.64
CA SER A 35 0.96 2.78 14.59
C SER A 35 2.04 3.79 14.28
N TYR A 36 2.82 3.54 13.22
CA TYR A 36 3.73 4.54 12.68
C TYR A 36 2.92 5.63 12.01
N ALA A 37 3.08 6.87 12.47
CA ALA A 37 2.53 8.03 11.78
C ALA A 37 3.28 8.16 10.45
N ALA A 38 2.56 7.98 9.34
CA ALA A 38 3.10 8.15 7.99
C ALA A 38 2.29 9.22 7.25
N GLN A 39 2.97 9.95 6.36
CA GLN A 39 2.31 10.89 5.47
C GLN A 39 1.40 10.11 4.52
N SER A 40 0.09 10.36 4.60
CA SER A 40 -0.91 9.82 3.68
C SER A 40 -1.39 10.95 2.77
N TYR A 41 -1.21 10.78 1.46
CA TYR A 41 -1.71 11.70 0.45
C TYR A 41 -2.56 10.90 -0.54
N VAL A 42 -3.88 11.05 -0.45
CA VAL A 42 -4.83 10.48 -1.40
C VAL A 42 -5.19 11.59 -2.39
N LEU A 43 -4.74 11.47 -3.64
CA LEU A 43 -5.35 12.27 -4.70
C LEU A 43 -6.72 11.68 -4.98
N ASP A 44 -7.75 12.50 -4.89
CA ASP A 44 -9.07 12.18 -5.42
C ASP A 44 -8.89 11.89 -6.92
N SER A 45 -8.94 10.61 -7.26
CA SER A 45 -8.96 10.20 -8.66
C SER A 45 -10.33 10.59 -9.16
N ALA A 46 -10.43 11.29 -10.30
CA ALA A 46 -11.73 11.51 -10.95
C ALA A 46 -12.54 10.21 -10.91
N PRO A 47 -13.85 10.24 -10.62
CA PRO A 47 -14.64 9.04 -10.34
C PRO A 47 -14.57 8.12 -11.56
N VAL A 48 -13.63 7.18 -11.52
CA VAL A 48 -13.66 6.03 -12.39
C VAL A 48 -14.73 5.17 -11.76
N GLU A 49 -15.86 5.04 -12.44
CA GLU A 49 -16.86 4.04 -12.15
C GLU A 49 -16.19 2.66 -12.29
N VAL A 50 -15.49 2.23 -11.24
CA VAL A 50 -14.97 0.86 -11.10
C VAL A 50 -15.92 0.12 -10.17
N GLU A 51 -17.19 0.04 -10.57
CA GLU A 51 -18.09 -1.04 -10.14
C GLU A 51 -17.84 -2.26 -11.04
N GLU A 52 -16.61 -2.75 -11.05
CA GLU A 52 -16.34 -4.13 -11.45
C GLU A 52 -15.70 -4.83 -10.25
N GLU A 53 -16.42 -5.83 -9.75
CA GLU A 53 -16.03 -6.68 -8.65
C GLU A 53 -14.58 -7.16 -8.82
N LEU A 54 -13.68 -6.72 -7.95
CA LEU A 54 -12.32 -7.28 -7.82
C LEU A 54 -12.38 -8.69 -7.20
N GLU A 55 -13.19 -9.59 -7.75
CA GLU A 55 -13.11 -11.02 -7.48
C GLU A 55 -11.85 -11.58 -8.16
N GLY A 56 -10.73 -11.63 -7.42
CA GLY A 56 -9.53 -12.35 -7.85
C GLY A 56 -8.27 -11.51 -8.09
N TRP A 57 -8.31 -10.19 -7.88
CA TRP A 57 -7.09 -9.37 -7.92
C TRP A 57 -6.28 -9.53 -6.62
N SER A 58 -5.38 -10.52 -6.58
CA SER A 58 -4.32 -10.61 -5.58
C SER A 58 -2.98 -10.32 -6.24
N PRO A 59 -2.40 -9.12 -6.10
CA PRO A 59 -1.11 -8.81 -6.70
C PRO A 59 -0.02 -9.72 -6.11
N THR A 60 0.84 -10.27 -6.96
CA THR A 60 2.01 -11.03 -6.51
C THR A 60 2.98 -10.09 -5.82
N VAL A 61 3.20 -10.27 -4.53
CA VAL A 61 4.23 -9.53 -3.78
C VAL A 61 5.57 -10.23 -3.98
N VAL A 62 6.49 -9.54 -4.65
CA VAL A 62 7.87 -10.02 -4.83
C VAL A 62 8.77 -9.29 -3.83
N ALA A 63 9.45 -10.05 -2.98
CA ALA A 63 10.49 -9.51 -2.12
C ALA A 63 11.80 -9.45 -2.90
N GLU A 64 12.25 -8.24 -3.23
CA GLU A 64 13.57 -8.03 -3.83
C GLU A 64 14.70 -8.22 -2.80
N GLN A 65 15.93 -8.41 -3.29
CA GLN A 65 17.08 -8.67 -2.42
C GLN A 65 17.45 -7.45 -1.57
N VAL A 66 17.80 -7.71 -0.29
CA VAL A 66 18.25 -6.66 0.64
C VAL A 66 19.57 -6.07 0.16
N THR A 67 19.55 -4.79 -0.19
CA THR A 67 20.72 -4.02 -0.64
C THR A 67 21.04 -2.92 0.36
N ARG A 68 22.31 -2.50 0.45
CA ARG A 68 22.71 -1.37 1.29
C ARG A 68 22.14 -0.08 0.71
N LEU A 69 21.45 0.69 1.55
CA LEU A 69 20.95 2.02 1.17
C LEU A 69 22.11 3.03 1.18
N ASN A 70 22.20 3.80 0.10
CA ASN A 70 23.11 4.94 0.04
C ASN A 70 22.62 6.08 0.94
N THR A 71 23.55 6.80 1.56
CA THR A 71 23.23 8.01 2.32
C THR A 71 23.22 9.20 1.35
N LEU A 72 22.05 9.77 1.09
CA LEU A 72 21.86 10.84 0.09
C LEU A 72 21.09 12.02 0.69
N SER A 73 21.29 13.20 0.13
CA SER A 73 20.34 14.31 0.31
C SER A 73 19.09 14.08 -0.56
N VAL A 74 17.98 14.76 -0.26
CA VAL A 74 16.78 14.70 -1.13
C VAL A 74 17.15 15.08 -2.57
N ARG A 75 17.95 16.13 -2.75
CA ARG A 75 18.38 16.59 -4.07
C ARG A 75 19.16 15.52 -4.84
N ASP A 76 20.09 14.84 -4.18
CA ASP A 76 20.89 13.80 -4.82
C ASP A 76 20.04 12.57 -5.15
N ALA A 77 19.09 12.22 -4.28
CA ALA A 77 18.13 11.15 -4.56
C ALA A 77 17.23 11.47 -5.76
N VAL A 78 16.84 12.74 -5.95
CA VAL A 78 16.12 13.19 -7.17
C VAL A 78 17.00 13.04 -8.40
N VAL A 79 18.28 13.42 -8.34
CA VAL A 79 19.22 13.21 -9.45
C VAL A 79 19.35 11.74 -9.79
N GLU A 80 19.46 10.87 -8.78
CA GLU A 80 19.54 9.42 -8.97
C GLU A 80 18.28 8.85 -9.63
N LEU A 81 17.09 9.30 -9.21
CA LEU A 81 15.81 8.95 -9.83
C LEU A 81 15.80 9.29 -11.32
N GLU A 82 16.33 10.46 -11.69
CA GLU A 82 16.42 10.88 -13.09
C GLU A 82 17.45 10.08 -13.90
N VAL A 83 18.66 9.90 -13.36
CA VAL A 83 19.76 9.21 -14.04
C VAL A 83 19.49 7.73 -14.24
N THR A 84 18.95 7.07 -13.22
CA THR A 84 18.64 5.62 -13.29
C THR A 84 17.38 5.33 -14.08
N GLY A 85 16.50 6.31 -14.22
CA GLY A 85 15.17 6.10 -14.79
C GLY A 85 14.23 5.31 -13.89
N ALA A 86 14.60 5.03 -12.63
CA ALA A 86 13.75 4.30 -11.69
C ALA A 86 12.45 5.04 -11.40
N SER A 87 11.40 4.31 -11.04
CA SER A 87 10.13 4.89 -10.58
C SER A 87 10.20 5.38 -9.13
N VAL A 88 11.04 4.73 -8.32
CA VAL A 88 11.22 4.98 -6.89
C VAL A 88 12.70 4.83 -6.53
N VAL A 89 13.21 5.72 -5.68
CA VAL A 89 14.52 5.61 -5.03
C VAL A 89 14.32 5.63 -3.52
N VAL A 90 14.79 4.57 -2.86
CA VAL A 90 14.82 4.45 -1.40
C VAL A 90 16.24 4.70 -0.93
N PHE A 91 16.41 5.59 0.06
CA PHE A 91 17.74 6.00 0.52
C PHE A 91 17.73 6.32 2.01
N ARG A 92 18.92 6.42 2.60
CA ARG A 92 19.09 6.95 3.95
C ARG A 92 19.31 8.46 3.85
N HIS A 93 18.44 9.26 4.45
CA HIS A 93 18.55 10.71 4.36
C HIS A 93 19.78 11.23 5.14
N ALA A 94 20.60 12.05 4.50
CA ALA A 94 21.85 12.56 5.07
C ALA A 94 21.67 13.41 6.34
N GLY A 95 20.56 14.16 6.46
CA GLY A 95 20.33 15.07 7.57
C GLY A 95 19.89 14.39 8.88
N HIS A 96 19.05 13.35 8.79
CA HIS A 96 18.47 12.69 9.96
C HIS A 96 18.79 11.19 10.05
N GLY A 97 19.47 10.62 9.04
CA GLY A 97 19.95 9.25 9.04
C GLY A 97 18.86 8.18 9.00
N ARG A 98 17.62 8.54 8.64
CA ARG A 98 16.48 7.60 8.54
C ARG A 98 16.14 7.34 7.08
N VAL A 99 15.34 6.31 6.84
CA VAL A 99 14.92 5.94 5.48
C VAL A 99 13.97 7.00 4.95
N SER A 100 14.21 7.45 3.73
CA SER A 100 13.34 8.34 2.97
C SER A 100 13.17 7.79 1.56
N VAL A 101 12.07 8.18 0.91
CA VAL A 101 11.70 7.69 -0.41
C VAL A 101 11.40 8.87 -1.33
N VAL A 102 11.98 8.88 -2.52
CA VAL A 102 11.55 9.77 -3.62
C VAL A 102 10.97 8.94 -4.75
N TYR A 103 9.93 9.43 -5.41
CA TYR A 103 9.24 8.72 -6.48
C TYR A 103 8.66 9.67 -7.52
N ARG A 104 8.49 9.18 -8.74
CA ARG A 104 7.83 9.93 -9.81
C ARG A 104 6.31 9.89 -9.64
N ARG A 105 5.67 11.05 -9.72
CA ARG A 105 4.21 11.18 -9.70
C ARG A 105 3.66 11.26 -11.13
N ALA A 106 2.37 10.96 -11.27
CA ALA A 106 1.68 11.02 -12.56
C ALA A 106 1.52 12.46 -13.09
N ASP A 107 1.59 13.47 -12.21
CA ASP A 107 1.55 14.90 -12.56
C ASP A 107 2.89 15.43 -13.10
N GLY A 108 3.92 14.58 -13.20
CA GLY A 108 5.26 14.96 -13.65
C GLY A 108 6.14 15.57 -12.57
N HIS A 109 5.64 15.68 -11.33
CA HIS A 109 6.44 16.11 -10.18
C HIS A 109 7.10 14.93 -9.46
N VAL A 110 8.03 15.25 -8.56
CA VAL A 110 8.66 14.27 -7.67
C VAL A 110 7.98 14.32 -6.31
N GLY A 111 7.49 13.17 -5.85
CA GLY A 111 7.02 12.99 -4.49
C GLY A 111 8.17 12.61 -3.56
N TRP A 112 8.15 13.14 -2.34
CA TRP A 112 9.08 12.77 -1.27
C TRP A 112 8.27 12.32 -0.05
N ILE A 113 8.65 11.18 0.52
CA ILE A 113 8.06 10.62 1.74
C ILE A 113 9.17 10.43 2.78
N ASP A 114 8.94 10.97 3.98
CA ASP A 114 9.71 10.65 5.18
C ASP A 114 8.76 9.94 6.17
N PRO A 115 8.87 8.61 6.33
CA PRO A 115 8.02 7.83 7.25
C PRO A 115 8.18 8.16 8.72
N SER A 116 9.22 8.93 9.07
CA SER A 116 9.55 9.34 10.42
C SER A 116 9.31 10.82 10.69
N ALA A 117 8.86 11.56 9.67
CA ALA A 117 8.43 12.92 9.86
C ALA A 117 7.20 12.91 10.77
N PRO A 118 7.16 13.73 11.84
CA PRO A 118 5.97 13.86 12.64
C PRO A 118 4.81 14.27 11.72
N SER A 119 3.66 13.61 11.85
CA SER A 119 2.43 14.02 11.17
C SER A 119 2.15 15.47 11.57
N VAL A 120 2.36 16.40 10.64
CA VAL A 120 2.02 17.80 10.86
C VAL A 120 0.50 17.89 10.77
N GLU A 121 -0.17 17.88 11.92
CA GLU A 121 -1.60 18.17 12.00
C GLU A 121 -1.84 19.55 11.39
N SER A 122 -2.51 19.58 10.24
CA SER A 122 -2.95 20.81 9.58
C SER A 122 -4.21 21.27 10.31
N HIS A 123 -4.12 22.38 11.03
CA HIS A 123 -5.24 23.02 11.73
C HIS A 123 -6.03 23.94 10.81
#